data_AF-A0A085MUU6-F1
#
_entry.id   AF-A0A085MUU6-F1
#
_cell.length_a   1.000
_cell.length_b   1.000
_cell.length_c   1.000
_cell.angle_alpha   90.00
_cell.angle_beta   90.00
_cell.angle_gamma   90.00
#
_symmetry.space_group_name_H-M   'P 1'
#
loop_
_entity.id
_entity.type
_entity.pdbx_description
1 polymer ?
#
loop_
_entity_poly.entity_id
_entity_poly.type
_entity_poly.pdbx_seq_one_letter_code
_entity_poly.pdbx_strand_id
1 'polypeptide(L)'
;MENLLGKYRGVATENMDAYFKAKGMVWALRKMILSLMNPKNAVREFCKNDDGTFSYKDTGSTRTQVEWKFKIGDDFVACSYDGKDHKIKFEFDSSGQKLLEKHVMVEDPSQEQTYEHYLDDGRLIWSHAGTDNCTQTFQIFLTCADKRMKAGDVEEQLEDELNADFSRMVKRCFSPNGSTKASTMCPLSAYESKRLSSHGIESATYAVNNYLKEFFFDRQPSTKQCIRRNLYNSFPNYIRSCYKKEMRDPKAEPESLPDIDGDAFNISDAVYGCNIACLEERKKIMQILFSQETYKTRMIAYSSIAECARENLPKARATSSCMVSPSPRLYNRHCIKLMAGCLFEALSSTGLPCIEMFGRTKKAMCNCALLHRKEIMRNMLKVDKLMRSGLPADVCRARITDALDIYVVAVEMAFKSCLHPTDPDLPVRAALIEACANDSSELKRMDAVQAAFTALSFFQAAIDRFDRFCQADCPHEALLQILKSTKGK
;
A
#
# COMPACT_ATOMS: atom_id res chain seq x y z
N MET A 1 28.31 24.44 11.87
CA MET A 1 29.21 24.77 10.74
C MET A 1 30.58 24.10 10.87
N GLU A 2 31.16 23.98 12.07
CA GLU A 2 32.49 23.38 12.29
C GLU A 2 32.65 21.99 11.67
N ASN A 3 31.62 21.14 11.73
CA ASN A 3 31.65 19.80 11.14
C ASN A 3 31.71 19.79 9.60
N LEU A 4 31.28 20.86 8.92
CA LEU A 4 31.25 20.95 7.46
C LEU A 4 32.49 21.65 6.89
N LEU A 5 33.40 22.14 7.74
CA LEU A 5 34.63 22.80 7.29
C LEU A 5 35.57 21.78 6.65
N GLY A 6 36.17 22.18 5.53
CA GLY A 6 37.12 21.36 4.81
C GLY A 6 36.87 21.34 3.31
N LYS A 7 37.66 20.49 2.64
CA LYS A 7 37.69 20.35 1.20
C LYS A 7 37.22 18.96 0.78
N TYR A 8 36.16 18.91 0.00
CA TYR A 8 35.47 17.70 -0.43
C TYR A 8 35.64 17.52 -1.93
N ARG A 9 36.00 16.31 -2.36
CA ARG A 9 36.10 15.92 -3.77
C ARG A 9 34.92 15.05 -4.15
N GLY A 10 34.32 15.33 -5.30
CA GLY A 10 33.21 14.55 -5.81
C GLY A 10 33.66 13.14 -6.18
N VAL A 11 32.81 12.16 -5.84
CA VAL A 11 33.08 10.74 -6.07
C VAL A 11 32.01 10.12 -6.96
N ALA A 12 30.77 10.61 -6.83
CA ALA A 12 29.62 10.17 -7.62
C ALA A 12 28.58 11.30 -7.67
N THR A 13 27.68 11.18 -8.64
CA THR A 13 26.47 12.00 -8.77
C THR A 13 25.31 11.08 -9.11
N GLU A 14 24.14 11.32 -8.53
CA GLU A 14 22.94 10.53 -8.79
C GLU A 14 21.83 11.42 -9.35
N ASN A 15 21.07 10.92 -10.32
CA ASN A 15 19.85 11.55 -10.85
C ASN A 15 19.95 12.98 -11.44
N MET A 16 21.15 13.48 -11.75
CA MET A 16 21.33 14.83 -12.30
C MET A 16 20.69 15.07 -13.69
N ASP A 17 20.69 14.10 -14.60
CA ASP A 17 19.98 14.24 -15.90
C ASP A 17 18.47 14.42 -15.71
N ALA A 18 17.92 13.67 -14.74
CA ALA A 18 16.53 13.71 -14.35
C ALA A 18 16.17 15.07 -13.72
N TYR A 19 17.04 15.60 -12.87
CA TYR A 19 16.92 16.93 -12.28
C TYR A 19 16.85 18.03 -13.36
N PHE A 20 17.83 18.08 -14.28
CA PHE A 20 17.84 19.09 -15.34
C PHE A 20 16.64 18.97 -16.28
N LYS A 21 16.14 17.75 -16.53
CA LYS A 21 14.93 17.52 -17.32
C LYS A 21 13.69 18.11 -16.63
N ALA A 22 13.55 17.91 -15.32
CA ALA A 22 12.44 18.45 -14.53
C ALA A 22 12.46 19.99 -14.48
N LYS A 23 13.64 20.60 -14.49
CA LYS A 23 13.83 22.06 -14.63
C LYS A 23 13.59 22.59 -16.07
N GLY A 24 13.04 21.78 -16.96
CA GLY A 24 12.66 22.19 -18.32
C GLY A 24 13.84 22.31 -19.31
N MET A 25 15.06 21.88 -18.95
CA MET A 25 16.20 21.99 -19.86
C MET A 25 16.05 21.04 -21.05
N VAL A 26 16.37 21.49 -22.26
CA VAL A 26 16.35 20.67 -23.49
C VAL A 26 17.45 19.61 -23.50
N TRP A 27 17.22 18.47 -24.16
CA TRP A 27 18.09 17.28 -24.07
C TRP A 27 19.56 17.55 -24.38
N ALA A 28 19.85 18.31 -25.44
CA ALA A 28 21.23 18.62 -25.84
C ALA A 28 21.98 19.39 -24.75
N LEU A 29 21.33 20.38 -24.13
CA LEU A 29 21.90 21.18 -23.04
C LEU A 29 22.19 20.30 -21.81
N ARG A 30 21.29 19.37 -21.46
CA ARG A 30 21.51 18.45 -20.33
C ARG A 30 22.70 17.54 -20.56
N LYS A 31 22.83 16.93 -21.74
CA LYS A 31 23.96 16.05 -22.08
C LYS A 31 25.28 16.81 -22.09
N MET A 32 25.28 18.04 -22.58
CA MET A 32 26.45 18.92 -22.52
C MET A 32 26.85 19.18 -21.06
N ILE A 33 25.90 19.61 -20.21
CA ILE A 33 26.15 19.88 -18.78
C ILE A 33 26.69 18.63 -18.07
N LEU A 34 26.07 17.46 -18.25
CA LEU A 34 26.51 16.21 -17.61
C LEU A 34 27.87 15.72 -18.11
N SER A 35 28.20 15.97 -19.38
CA SER A 35 29.52 15.64 -19.94
C SER A 35 30.62 16.54 -19.36
N LEU A 36 30.27 17.80 -19.04
CA LEU A 36 31.17 18.76 -18.40
C LEU A 36 31.31 18.53 -16.89
N MET A 37 30.25 18.07 -16.23
CA MET A 37 30.22 17.75 -14.80
C MET A 37 30.77 16.34 -14.53
N ASN A 38 32.08 16.17 -14.69
CA ASN A 38 32.74 14.96 -14.19
C ASN A 38 32.82 15.03 -12.65
N PRO A 39 32.16 14.14 -11.88
CA PRO A 39 32.18 14.20 -10.42
C PRO A 39 33.60 14.18 -9.84
N LYS A 40 34.56 13.54 -10.51
CA LYS A 40 35.96 13.51 -10.07
C LYS A 40 36.66 14.88 -10.10
N ASN A 41 36.13 15.82 -10.88
CA ASN A 41 36.62 17.19 -10.99
C ASN A 41 35.84 18.16 -10.09
N ALA A 42 34.73 17.71 -9.49
CA ALA A 42 33.94 18.52 -8.56
C ALA A 42 34.70 18.67 -7.25
N VAL A 43 34.87 19.91 -6.80
CA VAL A 43 35.51 20.26 -5.54
C VAL A 43 34.64 21.29 -4.84
N ARG A 44 34.28 20.97 -3.59
CA ARG A 44 33.56 21.89 -2.71
C ARG A 44 34.37 22.15 -1.46
N GLU A 45 34.44 23.41 -1.08
CA GLU A 45 35.29 23.86 0.01
C GLU A 45 34.54 24.85 0.89
N PHE A 46 34.50 24.55 2.18
CA PHE A 46 33.96 25.42 3.21
C PHE A 46 35.09 25.85 4.13
N CYS A 47 35.31 27.16 4.24
CA CYS A 47 36.35 27.75 5.09
C CYS A 47 35.74 28.75 6.06
N LYS A 48 36.32 28.83 7.26
CA LYS A 48 36.03 29.89 8.23
C LYS A 48 37.09 30.96 8.08
N ASN A 49 36.68 32.22 7.95
CA ASN A 49 37.57 33.37 7.85
C ASN A 49 37.83 33.96 9.25
N ASP A 50 38.92 34.71 9.38
CA ASP A 50 39.33 35.33 10.65
C ASP A 50 38.33 36.40 11.14
N ASP A 51 37.54 36.98 10.24
CA ASP A 51 36.51 37.99 10.54
C ASP A 51 35.16 37.38 10.98
N GLY A 52 35.12 36.08 11.22
CA GLY A 52 33.91 35.36 11.65
C GLY A 52 32.91 35.05 10.52
N THR A 53 33.23 35.38 9.28
CA THR A 53 32.46 34.96 8.10
C THR A 53 32.90 33.59 7.59
N PHE A 54 32.13 33.03 6.64
CA PHE A 54 32.45 31.78 5.96
C PHE A 54 32.66 32.02 4.48
N SER A 55 33.53 31.22 3.87
CA SER A 55 33.73 31.15 2.44
C SER A 55 33.25 29.81 1.91
N TYR A 56 32.47 29.82 0.84
CA TYR A 56 32.05 28.64 0.10
C TYR A 56 32.60 28.72 -1.32
N LYS A 57 33.26 27.66 -1.76
CA LYS A 57 33.76 27.53 -3.11
C LYS A 57 33.30 26.24 -3.73
N ASP A 58 32.79 26.33 -4.94
CA ASP A 58 32.38 25.19 -5.75
C ASP A 58 32.98 25.29 -7.14
N THR A 59 33.78 24.30 -7.50
CA THR A 59 34.44 24.19 -8.79
C THR A 59 34.11 22.84 -9.42
N GLY A 60 33.72 22.84 -10.70
CA GLY A 60 33.52 21.60 -11.48
C GLY A 60 32.28 20.78 -11.11
N SER A 61 31.51 21.16 -10.08
CA SER A 61 30.22 20.54 -9.78
C SER A 61 29.04 21.24 -10.46
N THR A 62 29.26 22.37 -11.13
CA THR A 62 28.25 23.17 -11.87
C THR A 62 28.88 23.83 -13.10
N ARG A 63 28.05 24.43 -13.96
CA ARG A 63 28.52 25.15 -15.18
C ARG A 63 29.40 26.34 -14.82
N THR A 64 28.96 27.13 -13.85
CA THR A 64 29.67 28.30 -13.35
C THR A 64 30.39 27.92 -12.07
N GLN A 65 31.69 28.22 -11.98
CA GLN A 65 32.42 28.17 -10.71
C GLN A 65 31.93 29.30 -9.83
N VAL A 66 31.65 28.99 -8.56
CA VAL A 66 31.19 29.99 -7.60
C VAL A 66 32.14 30.07 -6.41
N GLU A 67 32.32 31.29 -5.91
CA GLU A 67 33.08 31.58 -4.70
C GLU A 67 32.35 32.71 -3.97
N TRP A 68 31.82 32.40 -2.80
CA TRP A 68 30.98 33.32 -2.02
C TRP A 68 31.53 33.49 -0.62
N LYS A 69 31.34 34.69 -0.07
CA LYS A 69 31.62 35.02 1.33
C LYS A 69 30.31 35.40 2.00
N PHE A 70 29.98 34.74 3.10
CA PHE A 70 28.66 34.86 3.72
C PHE A 70 28.71 34.75 5.25
N LYS A 71 27.60 35.15 5.89
CA LYS A 71 27.31 34.89 7.29
C LYS A 71 26.08 33.99 7.37
N ILE A 72 26.08 33.08 8.33
CA ILE A 72 24.93 32.18 8.54
C ILE A 72 23.72 33.02 8.99
N GLY A 73 22.59 32.85 8.33
CA GLY A 73 21.34 33.55 8.60
C GLY A 73 21.17 34.86 7.82
N ASP A 74 22.22 35.38 7.19
CA ASP A 74 22.16 36.62 6.42
C ASP A 74 21.95 36.33 4.93
N ASP A 75 21.15 37.17 4.28
CA ASP A 75 20.98 37.15 2.83
C ASP A 75 22.13 37.92 2.15
N PHE A 76 22.57 37.44 0.98
CA PHE A 76 23.49 38.18 0.11
C PHE A 76 23.12 37.97 -1.36
N VAL A 77 23.57 38.86 -2.25
CA VAL A 77 23.34 38.71 -3.70
C VAL A 77 24.65 38.33 -4.36
N ALA A 78 24.64 37.24 -5.14
CA ALA A 78 25.79 36.79 -5.90
C ALA A 78 25.36 36.00 -7.14
N CYS A 79 26.30 35.88 -8.08
CA CYS A 79 26.15 35.02 -9.25
C CYS A 79 26.07 33.54 -8.81
N SER A 80 25.00 32.88 -9.23
CA SER A 80 24.67 31.49 -8.90
C SER A 80 25.22 30.50 -9.94
N TYR A 81 24.95 29.22 -9.74
CA TYR A 81 25.42 28.10 -10.56
C TYR A 81 24.95 28.16 -12.03
N ASP A 82 23.82 28.83 -12.28
CA ASP A 82 23.26 29.08 -13.61
C ASP A 82 23.94 30.27 -14.32
N GLY A 83 24.76 31.04 -13.60
CA GLY A 83 25.42 32.25 -14.08
C GLY A 83 24.58 33.52 -13.96
N LYS A 84 23.45 33.49 -13.24
CA LYS A 84 22.58 34.65 -12.98
C LYS A 84 22.68 35.07 -11.52
N ASP A 85 22.28 36.30 -11.21
CA ASP A 85 22.29 36.78 -9.83
C ASP A 85 21.10 36.27 -9.03
N HIS A 86 21.41 35.67 -7.89
CA HIS A 86 20.42 35.14 -6.94
C HIS A 86 20.63 35.82 -5.59
N LYS A 87 19.53 35.99 -4.86
CA LYS A 87 19.54 36.28 -3.42
C LYS A 87 19.72 34.95 -2.70
N ILE A 88 20.87 34.77 -2.05
CA ILE A 88 21.33 33.51 -1.46
C ILE A 88 21.36 33.64 0.06
N LYS A 89 20.95 32.58 0.76
CA LYS A 89 20.98 32.48 2.22
C LYS A 89 21.47 31.10 2.67
N PHE A 90 22.41 31.06 3.60
CA PHE A 90 22.81 29.83 4.28
C PHE A 90 22.28 29.81 5.71
N GLU A 91 21.54 28.76 6.09
CA GLU A 91 21.02 28.59 7.45
C GLU A 91 20.98 27.12 7.86
N PHE A 92 21.03 26.83 9.15
CA PHE A 92 20.82 25.44 9.61
C PHE A 92 19.33 25.11 9.65
N ASP A 93 19.01 23.85 9.38
CA ASP A 93 17.67 23.32 9.59
C ASP A 93 17.30 23.32 11.08
N SER A 94 16.03 23.06 11.41
CA SER A 94 15.54 23.08 12.79
C SER A 94 16.22 22.04 13.69
N SER A 95 16.80 20.97 13.11
CA SER A 95 17.56 19.96 13.85
C SER A 95 19.02 20.36 14.10
N GLY A 96 19.53 21.37 13.39
CA GLY A 96 20.94 21.78 13.43
C GLY A 96 21.90 20.83 12.72
N GLN A 97 21.40 19.81 12.02
CA GLN A 97 22.22 18.77 11.38
C GLN A 97 22.54 19.08 9.92
N LYS A 98 21.65 19.81 9.23
CA LYS A 98 21.79 20.13 7.81
C LYS A 98 21.98 21.62 7.61
N LEU A 99 22.91 21.99 6.74
CA LEU A 99 23.05 23.36 6.26
C LEU A 99 22.22 23.52 5.00
N LEU A 100 21.22 24.40 5.06
CA LEU A 100 20.34 24.77 3.97
C LEU A 100 20.94 25.95 3.20
N GLU A 101 20.97 25.84 1.89
CA GLU A 101 21.42 26.86 0.94
C GLU A 101 20.21 27.25 0.08
N LYS A 102 19.60 28.40 0.37
CA LYS A 102 18.42 28.91 -0.32
C LYS A 102 18.82 29.93 -1.38
N HIS A 103 18.21 29.83 -2.55
CA HIS A 103 18.42 30.67 -3.72
C HIS A 103 17.09 31.21 -4.20
N VAL A 104 16.97 32.52 -4.33
CA VAL A 104 15.83 33.19 -4.97
C VAL A 104 16.38 34.03 -6.12
N MET A 105 15.92 33.75 -7.34
CA MET A 105 16.42 34.47 -8.51
C MET A 105 16.00 35.95 -8.47
N VAL A 106 16.94 36.87 -8.70
CA VAL A 106 16.66 38.32 -8.56
C VAL A 106 15.68 38.81 -9.63
N GLU A 107 15.81 38.32 -10.86
CA GLU A 107 14.93 38.70 -11.99
C GLU A 107 13.54 38.06 -11.91
N ASP A 108 13.43 36.91 -11.24
CA ASP A 108 12.17 36.16 -11.09
C ASP A 108 12.08 35.59 -9.66
N PRO A 109 11.57 36.40 -8.70
CA PRO A 109 11.46 35.99 -7.30
C PRO A 109 10.53 34.79 -7.06
N SER A 110 9.75 34.37 -8.06
CA SER A 110 8.92 33.16 -7.97
C SER A 110 9.73 31.88 -8.08
N GLN A 111 10.98 31.96 -8.54
CA GLN A 111 11.89 30.83 -8.66
C GLN A 111 12.79 30.73 -7.43
N GLU A 112 12.34 29.90 -6.48
CA GLU A 112 13.10 29.51 -5.30
C GLU A 112 13.70 28.11 -5.45
N GLN A 113 14.94 27.94 -4.99
CA GLN A 113 15.63 26.66 -4.94
C GLN A 113 16.33 26.54 -3.60
N THR A 114 16.13 25.42 -2.92
CA THR A 114 16.86 25.11 -1.69
C THR A 114 17.73 23.89 -1.91
N TYR A 115 18.96 23.92 -1.42
CA TYR A 115 19.89 22.79 -1.40
C TYR A 115 20.23 22.45 0.06
N GLU A 116 20.51 21.17 0.33
CA GLU A 116 20.93 20.70 1.65
C GLU A 116 22.38 20.21 1.57
N HIS A 117 23.15 20.53 2.61
CA HIS A 117 24.49 20.01 2.84
C HIS A 117 24.52 19.31 4.19
N TYR A 118 24.95 18.05 4.22
CA TYR A 118 25.12 17.28 5.45
C TYR A 118 26.20 16.22 5.30
N LEU A 119 26.70 15.74 6.44
CA LEU A 119 27.66 14.63 6.47
C LEU A 119 26.92 13.30 6.66
N ASP A 120 27.26 12.33 5.82
CA ASP A 120 26.87 10.93 5.98
C ASP A 120 28.12 10.05 5.85
N ASP A 121 28.42 9.27 6.89
CA ASP A 121 29.62 8.42 6.98
C ASP A 121 30.94 9.15 6.59
N GLY A 122 31.10 10.39 7.08
CA GLY A 122 32.26 11.23 6.80
C GLY A 122 32.32 11.83 5.38
N ARG A 123 31.28 11.63 4.56
CA ARG A 123 31.16 12.20 3.21
C ARG A 123 30.19 13.37 3.20
N LEU A 124 30.55 14.43 2.48
CA LEU A 124 29.63 15.54 2.23
C LEU A 124 28.61 15.12 1.17
N ILE A 125 27.34 15.17 1.55
CA ILE A 125 26.20 15.02 0.64
C ILE A 125 25.65 16.41 0.33
N TRP A 126 25.53 16.70 -0.97
CA TRP A 126 24.80 17.84 -1.47
C TRP A 126 23.60 17.36 -2.28
N SER A 127 22.42 17.78 -1.86
CA SER A 127 21.16 17.42 -2.50
C SER A 127 20.28 18.65 -2.68
N HIS A 128 19.36 18.60 -3.63
CA HIS A 128 18.27 19.57 -3.68
C HIS A 128 17.32 19.28 -2.51
N ALA A 129 17.00 20.27 -1.68
CA ALA A 129 16.04 20.15 -0.59
C ALA A 129 14.65 19.93 -1.22
N GLY A 130 14.24 18.67 -1.19
CA GLY A 130 13.05 18.18 -1.88
C GLY A 130 12.72 16.74 -1.50
N THR A 131 13.24 16.24 -0.38
CA THR A 131 12.85 14.94 0.17
C THR A 131 11.37 14.86 0.55
N ASP A 132 10.66 15.99 0.61
CA ASP A 132 9.20 16.06 0.78
C ASP A 132 8.42 16.02 -0.55
N ASN A 133 9.10 16.13 -1.70
CA ASN A 133 8.45 16.16 -3.01
C ASN A 133 7.95 14.77 -3.45
N CYS A 134 8.48 13.68 -2.89
CA CYS A 134 8.02 12.32 -3.25
C CYS A 134 6.73 11.90 -2.57
N THR A 135 6.48 12.35 -1.34
CA THR A 135 5.16 12.21 -0.70
C THR A 135 4.11 12.96 -1.50
N GLN A 136 4.43 14.20 -1.91
CA GLN A 136 3.56 14.99 -2.79
C GLN A 136 3.35 14.31 -4.15
N THR A 137 4.40 13.75 -4.76
CA THR A 137 4.31 12.95 -6.00
C THR A 137 3.36 11.78 -5.83
N PHE A 138 3.50 11.05 -4.72
CA PHE A 138 2.67 9.90 -4.44
C PHE A 138 1.22 10.32 -4.24
N GLN A 139 0.97 11.42 -3.53
CA GLN A 139 -0.37 11.98 -3.41
C GLN A 139 -0.94 12.44 -4.74
N ILE A 140 -0.16 13.05 -5.63
CA ILE A 140 -0.61 13.43 -6.98
C ILE A 140 -0.98 12.16 -7.78
N PHE A 141 -0.16 11.12 -7.72
CA PHE A 141 -0.44 9.84 -8.34
C PHE A 141 -1.73 9.22 -7.81
N LEU A 142 -1.88 9.14 -6.48
CA LEU A 142 -3.07 8.60 -5.82
C LEU A 142 -4.33 9.41 -6.17
N THR A 143 -4.22 10.74 -6.16
CA THR A 143 -5.32 11.65 -6.51
C THR A 143 -5.72 11.51 -7.97
N CYS A 144 -4.75 11.38 -8.88
CA CYS A 144 -5.04 11.11 -10.29
C CYS A 144 -5.71 9.74 -10.45
N ALA A 145 -5.19 8.70 -9.80
CA ALA A 145 -5.77 7.36 -9.87
C ALA A 145 -7.22 7.39 -9.38
N ASP A 146 -7.48 7.99 -8.22
CA ASP A 146 -8.82 8.19 -7.66
C ASP A 146 -9.75 8.94 -8.63
N LYS A 147 -9.29 10.05 -9.21
CA LYS A 147 -10.07 10.82 -10.21
C LYS A 147 -10.37 10.02 -11.47
N ARG A 148 -9.40 9.26 -11.99
CA ARG A 148 -9.58 8.47 -13.22
C ARG A 148 -10.45 7.24 -12.98
N MET A 149 -10.40 6.65 -11.79
CA MET A 149 -11.31 5.57 -11.42
C MET A 149 -12.76 6.07 -11.35
N LYS A 150 -12.97 7.31 -10.90
CA LYS A 150 -14.30 7.97 -10.86
C LYS A 150 -14.81 8.45 -12.21
N ALA A 151 -14.03 8.34 -13.30
CA ALA A 151 -14.38 8.87 -14.61
C ALA A 151 -14.67 7.74 -15.63
N GLY A 152 -15.95 7.51 -15.94
CA GLY A 152 -16.41 6.62 -17.03
C GLY A 152 -16.48 5.13 -16.68
N ASP A 153 -16.50 4.26 -17.70
CA ASP A 153 -16.66 2.78 -17.58
C ASP A 153 -15.36 2.04 -17.15
N VAL A 154 -14.36 2.76 -16.64
CA VAL A 154 -13.04 2.16 -16.36
C VAL A 154 -13.08 1.26 -15.13
N GLU A 155 -13.93 1.60 -14.15
CA GLU A 155 -14.15 0.76 -12.98
C GLU A 155 -14.72 -0.61 -13.37
N GLU A 156 -15.75 -0.66 -14.23
CA GLU A 156 -16.35 -1.91 -14.73
C GLU A 156 -15.30 -2.80 -15.42
N GLN A 157 -14.47 -2.23 -16.30
CA GLN A 157 -13.43 -2.97 -16.99
C GLN A 157 -12.33 -3.48 -16.05
N LEU A 158 -12.00 -2.71 -15.01
CA LEU A 158 -11.06 -3.12 -13.97
C LEU A 158 -11.65 -4.26 -13.13
N GLU A 159 -12.90 -4.16 -12.72
CA GLU A 159 -13.59 -5.21 -11.95
C GLU A 159 -13.70 -6.53 -12.71
N ASP A 160 -14.07 -6.49 -13.98
CA ASP A 160 -14.14 -7.69 -14.82
C ASP A 160 -12.77 -8.36 -14.96
N GLU A 161 -11.73 -7.56 -15.19
CA GLU A 161 -10.34 -8.04 -15.23
C GLU A 161 -9.94 -8.65 -13.89
N LEU A 162 -10.22 -7.94 -12.79
CA LEU A 162 -9.96 -8.35 -11.41
C LEU A 162 -10.65 -9.68 -11.06
N ASN A 163 -11.89 -9.89 -11.52
CA ASN A 163 -12.69 -11.08 -11.27
C ASN A 163 -12.24 -12.27 -12.13
N ALA A 164 -11.94 -12.04 -13.41
CA ALA A 164 -11.39 -13.05 -14.30
C ALA A 164 -10.03 -13.53 -13.79
N ASP A 165 -9.21 -12.62 -13.31
CA ASP A 165 -7.90 -12.90 -12.72
C ASP A 165 -7.97 -13.70 -11.44
N PHE A 166 -8.85 -13.30 -10.52
CA PHE A 166 -9.08 -14.07 -9.31
C PHE A 166 -9.56 -15.49 -9.63
N SER A 167 -10.48 -15.64 -10.58
CA SER A 167 -10.96 -16.94 -11.03
C SER A 167 -9.85 -17.82 -11.62
N ARG A 168 -8.94 -17.23 -12.41
CA ARG A 168 -7.75 -17.92 -12.93
C ARG A 168 -6.81 -18.35 -11.80
N MET A 169 -6.59 -17.47 -10.83
CA MET A 169 -5.75 -17.73 -9.67
C MET A 169 -6.30 -18.88 -8.82
N VAL A 170 -7.60 -18.89 -8.52
CA VAL A 170 -8.25 -19.99 -7.79
C VAL A 170 -8.08 -21.32 -8.53
N LYS A 171 -8.37 -21.36 -9.85
CA LYS A 171 -8.19 -22.56 -10.67
C LYS A 171 -6.75 -23.10 -10.66
N ARG A 172 -5.76 -22.20 -10.55
CA ARG A 172 -4.34 -22.57 -10.51
C ARG A 172 -3.90 -23.07 -9.13
N CYS A 173 -4.38 -22.42 -8.06
CA CYS A 173 -3.83 -22.60 -6.72
C CYS A 173 -4.59 -23.60 -5.85
N PHE A 174 -5.80 -24.00 -6.26
CA PHE A 174 -6.59 -25.02 -5.59
C PHE A 174 -6.63 -26.32 -6.39
N SER A 175 -6.79 -27.42 -5.67
CA SER A 175 -6.98 -28.74 -6.27
C SER A 175 -8.36 -28.84 -6.92
N PRO A 176 -8.50 -29.47 -8.11
CA PRO A 176 -9.81 -29.75 -8.69
C PRO A 176 -10.63 -30.67 -7.77
N ASN A 177 -11.92 -30.38 -7.60
CA ASN A 177 -12.83 -31.23 -6.83
C ASN A 177 -12.83 -32.66 -7.38
N GLY A 178 -12.59 -33.65 -6.50
CA GLY A 178 -12.57 -35.07 -6.85
C GLY A 178 -11.23 -35.63 -7.35
N SER A 179 -10.14 -34.85 -7.34
CA SER A 179 -8.80 -35.35 -7.66
C SER A 179 -8.28 -36.32 -6.58
N THR A 180 -8.26 -37.62 -6.87
CA THR A 180 -7.65 -38.68 -6.04
C THR A 180 -6.11 -38.69 -6.06
N LYS A 181 -5.46 -37.81 -6.84
CA LYS A 181 -4.01 -37.62 -6.78
C LYS A 181 -3.62 -36.85 -5.52
N ALA A 182 -2.47 -37.19 -4.95
CA ALA A 182 -1.82 -36.50 -3.83
C ALA A 182 -1.43 -35.06 -4.21
N SER A 183 -2.42 -34.19 -4.38
CA SER A 183 -2.22 -32.78 -4.62
C SER A 183 -1.59 -32.14 -3.39
N THR A 184 -0.53 -31.36 -3.62
CA THR A 184 0.14 -30.54 -2.59
C THR A 184 -0.65 -29.28 -2.25
N MET A 185 -1.78 -29.04 -2.93
CA MET A 185 -2.66 -27.89 -2.72
C MET A 185 -3.97 -28.31 -2.03
N CYS A 186 -4.62 -27.35 -1.38
CA CYS A 186 -5.93 -27.51 -0.77
C CYS A 186 -7.03 -27.69 -1.83
N PRO A 187 -8.04 -28.52 -1.56
CA PRO A 187 -9.27 -28.52 -2.35
C PRO A 187 -10.00 -27.19 -2.15
N LEU A 188 -10.70 -26.72 -3.17
CA LEU A 188 -11.66 -25.64 -3.00
C LEU A 188 -12.93 -26.27 -2.45
N SER A 189 -13.24 -26.08 -1.16
CA SER A 189 -14.49 -26.58 -0.63
C SER A 189 -15.63 -25.83 -1.31
N ALA A 190 -16.63 -26.57 -1.80
CA ALA A 190 -17.90 -25.93 -2.10
C ALA A 190 -18.39 -25.43 -0.74
N TYR A 191 -18.47 -24.12 -0.57
CA TYR A 191 -19.15 -23.51 0.57
C TYR A 191 -20.66 -23.74 0.43
N GLU A 192 -21.04 -25.00 0.39
CA GLU A 192 -22.37 -25.38 0.81
C GLU A 192 -22.29 -25.43 2.32
N SER A 193 -23.24 -24.76 2.95
CA SER A 193 -23.68 -24.84 4.34
C SER A 193 -23.96 -26.26 4.87
N LYS A 194 -23.43 -27.32 4.23
CA LYS A 194 -23.47 -28.70 4.69
C LYS A 194 -22.32 -28.94 5.67
N ARG A 195 -22.55 -28.54 6.91
CA ARG A 195 -22.37 -29.38 8.11
C ARG A 195 -22.54 -28.51 9.34
N LEU A 196 -23.77 -28.43 9.82
CA LEU A 196 -24.17 -28.60 11.23
C LEU A 196 -25.65 -28.18 11.40
N SER A 197 -26.54 -28.78 10.61
CA SER A 197 -27.96 -28.88 10.96
C SER A 197 -28.24 -30.32 11.42
N SER A 198 -27.51 -30.78 12.43
CA SER A 198 -27.77 -32.07 13.07
C SER A 198 -28.06 -31.81 14.54
N HIS A 199 -29.37 -31.84 14.86
CA HIS A 199 -29.96 -31.92 16.19
C HIS A 199 -29.76 -30.70 17.12
N GLY A 200 -30.57 -29.66 16.91
CA GLY A 200 -30.98 -28.72 17.98
C GLY A 200 -29.90 -27.84 18.61
N ILE A 201 -28.65 -27.89 18.14
CA ILE A 201 -27.57 -26.99 18.55
C ILE A 201 -27.56 -25.81 17.57
N GLU A 202 -27.75 -24.60 18.07
CA GLU A 202 -27.53 -23.37 17.30
C GLU A 202 -26.07 -23.35 16.83
N SER A 203 -25.85 -23.46 15.51
CA SER A 203 -24.51 -23.37 14.95
C SER A 203 -24.05 -21.92 14.92
N ALA A 204 -22.94 -21.63 15.60
CA ALA A 204 -22.23 -20.37 15.54
C ALA A 204 -21.76 -20.04 14.13
N THR A 205 -21.33 -21.03 13.35
CA THR A 205 -20.96 -20.83 11.94
C THR A 205 -22.16 -20.37 11.13
N TYR A 206 -23.34 -20.97 11.36
CA TYR A 206 -24.58 -20.55 10.73
C TYR A 206 -24.98 -19.14 11.17
N ALA A 207 -24.88 -18.81 12.46
CA ALA A 207 -25.16 -17.48 13.00
C ALA A 207 -24.28 -16.39 12.37
N VAL A 208 -22.96 -16.64 12.25
CA VAL A 208 -22.03 -15.71 11.58
C VAL A 208 -22.36 -15.55 10.10
N ASN A 209 -22.69 -16.65 9.41
CA ASN A 209 -23.09 -16.58 8.01
C ASN A 209 -24.37 -15.78 7.78
N ASN A 210 -25.38 -16.04 8.59
CA ASN A 210 -26.63 -15.28 8.54
C ASN A 210 -26.38 -13.82 8.87
N TYR A 211 -25.55 -13.53 9.86
CA TYR A 211 -25.17 -12.17 10.21
C TYR A 211 -24.51 -11.46 9.01
N LEU A 212 -23.50 -12.07 8.39
CA LEU A 212 -22.85 -11.48 7.21
C LEU A 212 -23.83 -11.32 6.05
N LYS A 213 -24.76 -12.27 5.87
CA LYS A 213 -25.82 -12.15 4.88
C LYS A 213 -26.69 -10.93 5.15
N GLU A 214 -27.29 -10.84 6.33
CA GLU A 214 -28.27 -9.80 6.68
C GLU A 214 -27.65 -8.41 6.85
N PHE A 215 -26.47 -8.32 7.46
CA PHE A 215 -25.85 -7.06 7.86
C PHE A 215 -24.72 -6.60 6.91
N PHE A 216 -24.36 -7.41 5.92
CA PHE A 216 -23.47 -6.99 4.84
C PHE A 216 -24.08 -7.26 3.46
N PHE A 217 -24.32 -8.51 3.06
CA PHE A 217 -24.73 -8.82 1.68
C PHE A 217 -26.11 -8.28 1.29
N ASP A 218 -27.08 -8.26 2.21
CA ASP A 218 -28.45 -7.82 1.97
C ASP A 218 -28.65 -6.31 2.23
N ARG A 219 -27.65 -5.62 2.80
CA ARG A 219 -27.72 -4.18 3.09
C ARG A 219 -27.55 -3.30 1.86
N GLN A 220 -27.88 -2.01 2.01
CA GLN A 220 -27.63 -1.00 1.00
C GLN A 220 -26.13 -0.80 0.74
N PRO A 221 -25.75 -0.36 -0.47
CA PRO A 221 -24.37 -0.10 -0.86
C PRO A 221 -23.55 0.75 0.07
N SER A 222 -24.13 1.86 0.53
CA SER A 222 -23.46 2.81 1.40
C SER A 222 -22.97 2.14 2.69
N THR A 223 -23.79 1.25 3.27
CA THR A 223 -23.43 0.42 4.43
C THR A 223 -22.31 -0.57 4.08
N LYS A 224 -22.44 -1.29 2.95
CA LYS A 224 -21.39 -2.22 2.47
C LYS A 224 -20.05 -1.51 2.27
N GLN A 225 -20.08 -0.36 1.62
CA GLN A 225 -18.92 0.47 1.34
C GLN A 225 -18.30 1.00 2.64
N CYS A 226 -19.11 1.46 3.59
CA CYS A 226 -18.65 1.88 4.91
C CYS A 226 -17.88 0.75 5.61
N ILE A 227 -18.48 -0.45 5.73
CA ILE A 227 -17.86 -1.60 6.41
C ILE A 227 -16.54 -1.97 5.74
N ARG A 228 -16.56 -2.10 4.40
CA ARG A 228 -15.39 -2.46 3.62
C ARG A 228 -14.27 -1.42 3.77
N ARG A 229 -14.61 -0.12 3.73
CA ARG A 229 -13.64 0.98 3.80
C ARG A 229 -13.00 1.06 5.19
N ASN A 230 -13.77 0.84 6.25
CA ASN A 230 -13.23 0.77 7.61
C ASN A 230 -12.27 -0.41 7.77
N LEU A 231 -12.60 -1.58 7.22
CA LEU A 231 -11.69 -2.72 7.19
C LEU A 231 -10.41 -2.43 6.39
N TYR A 232 -10.55 -1.88 5.19
CA TYR A 232 -9.42 -1.58 4.31
C TYR A 232 -8.47 -0.54 4.91
N ASN A 233 -9.02 0.56 5.45
CA ASN A 233 -8.25 1.64 6.06
C ASN A 233 -7.63 1.25 7.40
N SER A 234 -8.12 0.19 8.05
CA SER A 234 -7.45 -0.37 9.22
C SER A 234 -6.14 -1.08 8.86
N PHE A 235 -6.00 -1.56 7.62
CA PHE A 235 -4.87 -2.40 7.21
C PHE A 235 -3.49 -1.73 7.31
N PRO A 236 -3.30 -0.47 6.85
CA PRO A 236 -2.05 0.28 7.04
C PRO A 236 -1.56 0.33 8.49
N ASN A 237 -2.47 0.41 9.47
CA ASN A 237 -2.10 0.46 10.89
C ASN A 237 -1.45 -0.85 11.35
N TYR A 238 -1.88 -2.00 10.81
CA TYR A 238 -1.26 -3.28 11.16
C TYR A 238 0.17 -3.37 10.62
N ILE A 239 0.39 -2.93 9.38
CA ILE A 239 1.71 -3.01 8.74
C ILE A 239 2.68 -1.91 9.18
N ARG A 240 2.22 -0.84 9.85
CA ARG A 240 2.98 0.35 10.23
C ARG A 240 4.33 0.04 10.89
N SER A 241 4.35 -0.83 11.90
CA SER A 241 5.59 -1.15 12.62
C SER A 241 6.60 -1.87 11.72
N CYS A 242 6.12 -2.78 10.86
CA CYS A 242 6.96 -3.47 9.89
C CYS A 242 7.45 -2.48 8.82
N TYR A 243 6.58 -1.61 8.34
CA TYR A 243 6.87 -0.63 7.30
C TYR A 243 7.98 0.34 7.73
N LYS A 244 7.91 0.91 8.94
CA LYS A 244 8.97 1.76 9.52
C LYS A 244 10.33 1.07 9.52
N LYS A 245 10.35 -0.23 9.85
CA LYS A 245 11.57 -1.04 9.86
C LYS A 245 12.11 -1.30 8.45
N GLU A 246 11.25 -1.66 7.50
CA GLU A 246 11.63 -1.89 6.10
C GLU A 246 12.15 -0.61 5.44
N MET A 247 11.54 0.54 5.74
CA MET A 247 11.95 1.85 5.24
C MET A 247 13.19 2.41 5.94
N ARG A 248 13.58 1.83 7.08
CA ARG A 248 14.65 2.34 7.98
C ARG A 248 14.42 3.79 8.41
N ASP A 249 13.15 4.17 8.56
CA ASP A 249 12.73 5.50 8.97
C ASP A 249 11.62 5.38 10.04
N PRO A 250 11.85 5.83 11.28
CA PRO A 250 10.87 5.76 12.36
C PRO A 250 9.66 6.70 12.15
N LYS A 251 9.78 7.71 11.27
CA LYS A 251 8.70 8.63 10.90
C LYS A 251 7.91 8.18 9.67
N ALA A 252 8.38 7.16 8.96
CA ALA A 252 7.70 6.67 7.76
C ALA A 252 6.32 6.08 8.09
N GLU A 253 5.32 6.48 7.32
CA GLU A 253 3.94 6.03 7.50
C GLU A 253 3.47 5.34 6.21
N PRO A 254 2.84 4.14 6.30
CA PRO A 254 2.31 3.48 5.12
C PRO A 254 1.15 4.29 4.56
N GLU A 255 1.22 4.59 3.27
CA GLU A 255 0.22 5.40 2.59
C GLU A 255 -1.11 4.64 2.46
N SER A 256 -2.20 5.41 2.47
CA SER A 256 -3.53 4.87 2.17
C SER A 256 -3.64 4.62 0.68
N LEU A 257 -3.82 3.36 0.29
CA LEU A 257 -4.02 2.98 -1.09
C LEU A 257 -5.39 3.48 -1.59
N PRO A 258 -5.53 3.83 -2.89
CA PRO A 258 -6.77 4.35 -3.42
C PRO A 258 -7.82 3.22 -3.47
N ASP A 259 -9.09 3.57 -3.33
CA ASP A 259 -10.19 2.60 -3.26
C ASP A 259 -10.68 2.21 -4.66
N ILE A 260 -10.04 1.19 -5.24
CA ILE A 260 -10.23 0.80 -6.64
C ILE A 260 -11.62 0.22 -6.95
N ASP A 261 -12.30 -0.37 -5.96
CA ASP A 261 -13.68 -0.87 -6.10
C ASP A 261 -14.64 -0.10 -5.17
N GLY A 262 -14.47 1.24 -5.19
CA GLY A 262 -15.21 2.22 -4.41
C GLY A 262 -16.67 2.34 -4.83
N ASP A 263 -16.96 2.39 -6.13
CA ASP A 263 -18.29 2.71 -6.65
C ASP A 263 -19.04 1.50 -7.21
N ALA A 264 -18.40 0.34 -7.35
CA ALA A 264 -19.04 -0.93 -7.67
C ALA A 264 -20.21 -1.32 -6.75
N PHE A 265 -20.14 -0.89 -5.48
CA PHE A 265 -21.28 -0.99 -4.58
C PHE A 265 -22.21 0.23 -4.76
N ASN A 266 -21.70 1.47 -4.83
CA ASN A 266 -22.51 2.70 -4.93
C ASN A 266 -23.39 2.82 -6.17
N ILE A 267 -23.03 2.16 -7.28
CA ILE A 267 -23.84 2.13 -8.52
C ILE A 267 -25.27 1.59 -8.25
N SER A 268 -25.50 0.89 -7.13
CA SER A 268 -26.82 0.43 -6.71
C SER A 268 -27.75 1.54 -6.18
N ASP A 269 -27.26 2.66 -5.66
CA ASP A 269 -28.14 3.73 -5.13
C ASP A 269 -28.85 4.50 -6.26
N ALA A 270 -28.26 4.54 -7.45
CA ALA A 270 -28.88 5.15 -8.63
C ALA A 270 -29.99 4.28 -9.26
N VAL A 271 -30.08 2.98 -8.92
CA VAL A 271 -30.97 2.01 -9.57
C VAL A 271 -32.28 1.80 -8.79
N TYR A 272 -32.29 1.99 -7.47
CA TYR A 272 -33.48 1.76 -6.65
C TYR A 272 -34.49 2.93 -6.64
N GLY A 273 -34.14 4.08 -7.24
CA GLY A 273 -35.03 5.25 -7.34
C GLY A 273 -35.81 5.39 -8.65
N CYS A 274 -35.58 4.53 -9.65
CA CYS A 274 -36.16 4.67 -10.98
C CYS A 274 -37.14 3.53 -11.30
N ASN A 275 -38.33 3.88 -11.81
CA ASN A 275 -39.31 2.90 -12.28
C ASN A 275 -38.73 2.09 -13.45
N ILE A 276 -38.67 0.77 -13.26
CA ILE A 276 -38.07 -0.24 -14.15
C ILE A 276 -38.65 -0.13 -15.57
N ALA A 277 -37.87 0.42 -16.51
CA ALA A 277 -38.24 0.41 -17.93
C ALA A 277 -37.08 0.29 -18.96
N CYS A 278 -35.80 0.34 -18.57
CA CYS A 278 -34.70 0.36 -19.56
C CYS A 278 -33.71 -0.82 -19.50
N LEU A 279 -33.31 -1.30 -20.68
CA LEU A 279 -32.36 -2.40 -20.91
C LEU A 279 -30.94 -2.14 -20.35
N GLU A 280 -30.55 -0.87 -20.18
CA GLU A 280 -29.28 -0.48 -19.55
C GLU A 280 -29.26 -0.69 -18.03
N GLU A 281 -30.40 -0.60 -17.34
CA GLU A 281 -30.47 -0.86 -15.89
C GLU A 281 -30.38 -2.35 -15.56
N ARG A 282 -30.80 -3.24 -16.46
CA ARG A 282 -30.58 -4.69 -16.32
C ARG A 282 -29.09 -5.06 -16.26
N LYS A 283 -28.23 -4.34 -16.99
CA LYS A 283 -26.77 -4.53 -16.90
C LYS A 283 -26.24 -4.11 -15.53
N LYS A 284 -26.69 -2.97 -14.98
CA LYS A 284 -26.31 -2.49 -13.64
C LYS A 284 -26.78 -3.43 -12.52
N ILE A 285 -28.01 -3.95 -12.58
CA ILE A 285 -28.51 -4.97 -11.62
C ILE A 285 -27.68 -6.27 -11.71
N MET A 286 -27.35 -6.70 -12.92
CA MET A 286 -26.49 -7.87 -13.12
C MET A 286 -25.10 -7.67 -12.52
N GLN A 287 -24.53 -6.46 -12.63
CA GLN A 287 -23.22 -6.08 -12.09
C GLN A 287 -23.17 -6.10 -10.55
N ILE A 288 -24.22 -5.62 -9.88
CA ILE A 288 -24.36 -5.69 -8.41
C ILE A 288 -24.38 -7.14 -7.91
N LEU A 289 -25.04 -8.03 -8.66
CA LEU A 289 -25.07 -9.46 -8.37
C LEU A 289 -23.70 -10.11 -8.63
N PHE A 290 -22.99 -9.70 -9.69
CA PHE A 290 -21.64 -10.17 -9.99
C PHE A 290 -20.61 -9.75 -8.92
N SER A 291 -20.63 -8.51 -8.42
CA SER A 291 -19.68 -8.04 -7.40
C SER A 291 -19.89 -8.72 -6.03
N GLN A 292 -21.14 -9.03 -5.67
CA GLN A 292 -21.44 -9.83 -4.48
C GLN A 292 -20.96 -11.27 -4.61
N GLU A 293 -21.19 -11.91 -5.76
CA GLU A 293 -20.74 -13.28 -6.02
C GLU A 293 -19.20 -13.38 -6.04
N THR A 294 -18.48 -12.35 -6.48
CA THR A 294 -17.01 -12.36 -6.49
C THR A 294 -16.43 -12.13 -5.10
N TYR A 295 -17.05 -11.29 -4.27
CA TYR A 295 -16.66 -11.14 -2.86
C TYR A 295 -16.90 -12.43 -2.08
N LYS A 296 -18.06 -13.07 -2.30
CA LYS A 296 -18.38 -14.38 -1.73
C LYS A 296 -17.38 -15.45 -2.19
N THR A 297 -17.06 -15.52 -3.48
CA THR A 297 -16.07 -16.45 -4.02
C THR A 297 -14.69 -16.28 -3.38
N ARG A 298 -14.27 -15.04 -3.11
CA ARG A 298 -13.03 -14.75 -2.36
C ARG A 298 -13.08 -15.31 -0.94
N MET A 299 -14.15 -15.03 -0.21
CA MET A 299 -14.33 -15.58 1.13
C MET A 299 -14.28 -17.11 1.14
N ILE A 300 -14.90 -17.76 0.17
CA ILE A 300 -14.89 -19.23 0.03
C ILE A 300 -13.46 -19.76 -0.13
N ALA A 301 -12.66 -19.12 -0.99
CA ALA A 301 -11.27 -19.52 -1.18
C ALA A 301 -10.45 -19.37 0.11
N TYR A 302 -10.61 -18.26 0.83
CA TYR A 302 -9.93 -18.03 2.10
C TYR A 302 -10.37 -19.01 3.20
N SER A 303 -11.67 -19.30 3.29
CA SER A 303 -12.23 -20.31 4.20
C SER A 303 -11.68 -21.70 3.89
N SER A 304 -11.60 -22.07 2.61
CA SER A 304 -11.04 -23.36 2.17
C SER A 304 -9.57 -23.53 2.60
N ILE A 305 -8.76 -22.48 2.52
CA ILE A 305 -7.36 -22.51 2.99
C ILE A 305 -7.31 -22.71 4.50
N ALA A 306 -8.18 -22.02 5.24
CA ALA A 306 -8.24 -22.10 6.69
C ALA A 306 -8.66 -23.50 7.16
N GLU A 307 -9.71 -24.08 6.57
CA GLU A 307 -10.15 -25.46 6.81
C GLU A 307 -9.04 -26.47 6.51
N CYS A 308 -8.45 -26.36 5.32
CA CYS A 308 -7.33 -27.20 4.91
C CYS A 308 -6.14 -27.10 5.87
N ALA A 309 -5.91 -25.96 6.52
CA ALA A 309 -4.81 -25.79 7.46
C ALA A 309 -4.99 -26.62 8.74
N ARG A 310 -6.24 -26.93 9.13
CA ARG A 310 -6.56 -27.79 10.29
C ARG A 310 -6.17 -29.24 10.02
N GLU A 311 -6.39 -29.70 8.79
CA GLU A 311 -6.11 -31.07 8.37
C GLU A 311 -4.67 -31.26 7.89
N ASN A 312 -4.14 -30.27 7.16
CA ASN A 312 -2.84 -30.33 6.53
C ASN A 312 -2.22 -28.92 6.35
N LEU A 313 -1.54 -28.45 7.40
CA LEU A 313 -0.85 -27.16 7.41
C LEU A 313 0.15 -26.97 6.25
N PRO A 314 0.99 -27.96 5.86
CA PRO A 314 1.85 -27.83 4.69
C PRO A 314 1.08 -27.51 3.39
N LYS A 315 -0.04 -28.19 3.12
CA LYS A 315 -0.88 -27.90 1.94
C LYS A 315 -1.47 -26.49 1.97
N ALA A 316 -1.99 -26.07 3.13
CA ALA A 316 -2.53 -24.72 3.28
C ALA A 316 -1.48 -23.62 3.07
N ARG A 317 -0.25 -23.85 3.55
CA ARG A 317 0.88 -22.96 3.27
C ARG A 317 1.23 -22.92 1.79
N ALA A 318 1.25 -24.07 1.12
CA ALA A 318 1.51 -24.15 -0.32
C ALA A 318 0.44 -23.40 -1.12
N THR A 319 -0.85 -23.62 -0.84
CA THR A 319 -1.96 -22.91 -1.51
C THR A 319 -1.94 -21.43 -1.22
N SER A 320 -1.76 -21.02 0.04
CA SER A 320 -1.65 -19.59 0.37
C SER A 320 -0.45 -18.94 -0.30
N SER A 321 0.68 -19.65 -0.42
CA SER A 321 1.88 -19.14 -1.12
C SER A 321 1.63 -19.02 -2.62
N CYS A 322 0.86 -19.93 -3.23
CA CYS A 322 0.48 -19.83 -4.64
C CYS A 322 -0.42 -18.61 -4.91
N MET A 323 -1.37 -18.32 -4.00
CA MET A 323 -2.32 -17.19 -4.12
C MET A 323 -1.65 -15.82 -4.00
N VAL A 324 -0.45 -15.73 -3.41
CA VAL A 324 0.33 -14.49 -3.30
C VAL A 324 1.50 -14.42 -4.29
N SER A 325 1.78 -15.53 -4.99
CA SER A 325 2.86 -15.57 -5.96
C SER A 325 2.53 -14.61 -7.11
N PRO A 326 3.48 -13.73 -7.50
CA PRO A 326 3.33 -12.91 -8.69
C PRO A 326 2.93 -13.81 -9.86
N SER A 327 1.82 -13.46 -10.49
CA SER A 327 1.37 -14.16 -11.68
C SER A 327 1.63 -13.26 -12.88
N PRO A 328 2.43 -13.69 -13.86
CA PRO A 328 2.63 -12.91 -15.07
C PRO A 328 1.27 -12.57 -15.67
N ARG A 329 1.01 -11.28 -15.89
CA ARG A 329 -0.18 -10.75 -16.59
C ARG A 329 -1.52 -10.75 -15.83
N LEU A 330 -1.58 -11.02 -14.53
CA LEU A 330 -2.77 -10.63 -13.77
C LEU A 330 -2.75 -9.10 -13.61
N TYR A 331 -3.88 -8.45 -13.85
CA TYR A 331 -4.13 -7.04 -13.63
C TYR A 331 -3.40 -6.10 -14.60
N ASN A 332 -3.06 -6.54 -15.81
CA ASN A 332 -2.14 -5.80 -16.68
C ASN A 332 -2.79 -4.95 -17.79
N ARG A 333 -4.04 -5.17 -18.20
CA ARG A 333 -4.55 -4.53 -19.42
C ARG A 333 -5.08 -3.12 -19.14
N HIS A 334 -5.93 -2.94 -18.14
CA HIS A 334 -6.52 -1.64 -17.81
C HIS A 334 -5.77 -0.91 -16.70
N CYS A 335 -5.26 -1.65 -15.71
CA CYS A 335 -4.48 -1.05 -14.62
C CYS A 335 -3.16 -0.43 -15.14
N ILE A 336 -2.45 -1.05 -16.09
CA ILE A 336 -1.26 -0.43 -16.71
C ILE A 336 -1.64 0.89 -17.40
N LYS A 337 -2.74 0.93 -18.17
CA LYS A 337 -3.14 2.14 -18.91
C LYS A 337 -3.55 3.27 -17.98
N LEU A 338 -4.31 2.95 -16.93
CA LEU A 338 -4.79 3.94 -15.97
C LEU A 338 -3.65 4.45 -15.08
N MET A 339 -2.85 3.53 -14.53
CA MET A 339 -1.76 3.85 -13.61
C MET A 339 -0.56 4.46 -14.32
N ALA A 340 -0.21 4.05 -15.53
CA ALA A 340 0.90 4.65 -16.27
C ALA A 340 0.64 6.13 -16.61
N GLY A 341 -0.60 6.49 -16.92
CA GLY A 341 -0.97 7.88 -17.19
C GLY A 341 -0.89 8.76 -15.95
N CYS A 342 -1.39 8.27 -14.81
CA CYS A 342 -1.30 9.00 -13.54
C CYS A 342 0.11 9.07 -12.97
N LEU A 343 0.89 8.02 -13.20
CA LEU A 343 2.29 7.99 -12.80
C LEU A 343 3.12 8.93 -13.66
N PHE A 344 2.87 8.99 -14.96
CA PHE A 344 3.48 9.99 -15.84
C PHE A 344 3.12 11.40 -15.41
N GLU A 345 1.85 11.66 -15.09
CA GLU A 345 1.37 12.96 -14.58
C GLU A 345 2.11 13.35 -13.29
N ALA A 346 2.10 12.46 -12.29
CA ALA A 346 2.79 12.69 -11.02
C ALA A 346 4.29 12.93 -11.18
N LEU A 347 4.98 12.08 -11.95
CA LEU A 347 6.43 12.19 -12.17
C LEU A 347 6.83 13.40 -13.01
N SER A 348 5.94 13.86 -13.91
CA SER A 348 6.15 15.08 -14.69
C SER A 348 5.96 16.33 -13.83
N SER A 349 5.10 16.26 -12.81
CA SER A 349 4.84 17.38 -11.89
C SER A 349 5.92 17.58 -10.83
N THR A 350 6.61 16.53 -10.40
CA THR A 350 7.53 16.59 -9.25
C THR A 350 8.99 16.23 -9.55
N GLY A 351 9.25 15.66 -10.73
CA GLY A 351 10.58 15.21 -11.12
C GLY A 351 10.87 13.75 -10.76
N LEU A 352 11.84 13.18 -11.48
CA LEU A 352 12.18 11.76 -11.52
C LEU A 352 12.84 11.08 -10.27
N PRO A 353 13.19 11.73 -9.13
CA PRO A 353 13.74 11.02 -7.97
C PRO A 353 12.76 10.06 -7.27
N CYS A 354 11.46 10.13 -7.55
CA CYS A 354 10.45 9.43 -6.77
C CYS A 354 10.13 8.00 -7.23
N ILE A 355 10.62 7.55 -8.39
CA ILE A 355 10.41 6.17 -8.86
C ILE A 355 11.09 5.16 -7.93
N GLU A 356 12.31 5.47 -7.48
CA GLU A 356 13.04 4.60 -6.57
C GLU A 356 12.37 4.56 -5.20
N MET A 357 11.96 5.73 -4.68
CA MET A 357 11.20 5.82 -3.42
C MET A 357 9.87 5.06 -3.53
N PHE A 358 9.13 5.20 -4.64
CA PHE A 358 7.93 4.43 -4.92
C PHE A 358 8.21 2.93 -4.90
N GLY A 359 9.29 2.49 -5.56
CA GLY A 359 9.71 1.09 -5.56
C GLY A 359 10.03 0.57 -4.16
N ARG A 360 10.73 1.37 -3.35
CA ARG A 360 11.05 1.06 -1.95
C ARG A 360 9.79 0.99 -1.08
N THR A 361 8.91 1.98 -1.17
CA THR A 361 7.64 2.03 -0.43
C THR A 361 6.74 0.86 -0.79
N LYS A 362 6.54 0.59 -2.09
CA LYS A 362 5.75 -0.56 -2.55
C LYS A 362 6.35 -1.87 -2.03
N LYS A 363 7.66 -2.06 -2.16
CA LYS A 363 8.35 -3.27 -1.68
C LYS A 363 8.18 -3.45 -0.17
N ALA A 364 8.38 -2.39 0.60
CA ALA A 364 8.19 -2.40 2.06
C ALA A 364 6.74 -2.75 2.44
N MET A 365 5.76 -2.07 1.85
CA MET A 365 4.33 -2.34 2.05
C MET A 365 3.98 -3.80 1.75
N CYS A 366 4.46 -4.32 0.63
CA CYS A 366 4.13 -5.68 0.16
C CYS A 366 4.82 -6.79 0.95
N ASN A 367 6.07 -6.59 1.35
CA ASN A 367 6.75 -7.49 2.28
C ASN A 367 5.99 -7.57 3.61
N CYS A 368 5.57 -6.42 4.14
CA CYS A 368 4.85 -6.36 5.40
C CYS A 368 3.46 -6.99 5.29
N ALA A 369 2.71 -6.74 4.21
CA ALA A 369 1.42 -7.40 4.00
C ALA A 369 1.54 -8.93 3.96
N LEU A 370 2.55 -9.46 3.26
CA LEU A 370 2.83 -10.89 3.22
C LEU A 370 3.14 -11.47 4.61
N LEU A 371 3.90 -10.73 5.44
CA LEU A 371 4.18 -11.13 6.81
C LEU A 371 2.90 -11.15 7.66
N HIS A 372 2.05 -10.13 7.55
CA HIS A 372 0.78 -10.07 8.26
C HIS A 372 -0.17 -11.19 7.87
N ARG A 373 -0.25 -11.56 6.58
CA ARG A 373 -1.06 -12.70 6.15
C ARG A 373 -0.61 -14.02 6.80
N LYS A 374 0.70 -14.22 6.94
CA LYS A 374 1.25 -15.37 7.69
C LYS A 374 0.92 -15.30 9.18
N GLU A 375 0.80 -14.11 9.75
CA GLU A 375 0.40 -13.91 11.15
C GLU A 375 -1.07 -14.27 11.38
N ILE A 376 -1.98 -13.83 10.51
CA ILE A 376 -3.41 -14.18 10.58
C ILE A 376 -3.58 -15.71 10.64
N MET A 377 -2.95 -16.42 9.71
CA MET A 377 -3.01 -17.89 9.67
C MET A 377 -2.41 -18.54 10.92
N ARG A 378 -1.33 -17.99 11.49
CA ARG A 378 -0.74 -18.51 12.73
C ARG A 378 -1.67 -18.30 13.92
N ASN A 379 -2.32 -17.15 14.03
CA ASN A 379 -3.28 -16.87 15.09
C ASN A 379 -4.51 -17.78 14.99
N MET A 380 -5.01 -18.03 13.79
CA MET A 380 -6.12 -18.98 13.56
C MET A 380 -5.80 -20.39 14.04
N LEU A 381 -4.60 -20.90 13.73
CA LEU A 381 -4.16 -22.21 14.19
C LEU A 381 -3.92 -22.25 15.70
N LYS A 382 -3.46 -21.12 16.27
CA LYS A 382 -3.32 -20.97 17.73
C LYS A 382 -4.70 -21.08 18.40
N VAL A 383 -5.73 -20.43 17.85
CA VAL A 383 -7.12 -20.55 18.36
C VAL A 383 -7.62 -21.99 18.27
N ASP A 384 -7.49 -22.67 17.13
CA ASP A 384 -7.91 -24.08 17.00
C ASP A 384 -7.19 -24.98 18.02
N LYS A 385 -5.88 -24.79 18.21
CA LYS A 385 -5.11 -25.54 19.21
C LYS A 385 -5.58 -25.27 20.64
N LEU A 386 -5.85 -24.00 20.98
CA LEU A 386 -6.37 -23.63 22.29
C LEU A 386 -7.71 -24.32 22.56
N MET A 387 -8.62 -24.30 21.58
CA MET A 387 -9.94 -24.92 21.68
C MET A 387 -9.87 -26.45 21.85
N ARG A 388 -8.85 -27.10 21.29
CA ARG A 388 -8.63 -28.55 21.46
C ARG A 388 -7.90 -28.92 22.76
N SER A 389 -7.23 -27.97 23.41
CA SER A 389 -6.30 -28.27 24.51
C SER A 389 -6.94 -28.52 25.88
N GLY A 390 -8.27 -28.48 25.99
CA GLY A 390 -8.98 -28.82 27.24
C GLY A 390 -8.61 -27.92 28.42
N LEU A 391 -8.29 -26.66 28.16
CA LEU A 391 -7.89 -25.69 29.19
C LEU A 391 -9.06 -25.35 30.12
N PRO A 392 -8.78 -24.98 31.39
CA PRO A 392 -9.78 -24.35 32.26
C PRO A 392 -10.45 -23.17 31.58
N ALA A 393 -11.76 -23.01 31.76
CA ALA A 393 -12.58 -22.02 31.05
C ALA A 393 -12.07 -20.56 31.19
N ASP A 394 -11.55 -20.18 32.35
CA ASP A 394 -10.95 -18.87 32.61
C ASP A 394 -9.66 -18.65 31.81
N VAL A 395 -8.78 -19.65 31.78
CA VAL A 395 -7.53 -19.62 31.01
C VAL A 395 -7.82 -19.65 29.51
N CYS A 396 -8.79 -20.45 29.09
CA CYS A 396 -9.26 -20.50 27.69
C CYS A 396 -9.78 -19.12 27.26
N ARG A 397 -10.65 -18.50 28.06
CA ARG A 397 -11.23 -17.18 27.79
C ARG A 397 -10.16 -16.09 27.65
N ALA A 398 -9.20 -16.05 28.57
CA ALA A 398 -8.11 -15.08 28.52
C ALA A 398 -7.27 -15.25 27.24
N ARG A 399 -6.83 -16.47 26.95
CA ARG A 399 -5.98 -16.75 25.78
C ARG A 399 -6.68 -16.56 24.43
N ILE A 400 -7.99 -16.80 24.37
CA ILE A 400 -8.80 -16.49 23.19
C ILE A 400 -8.90 -14.99 23.00
N THR A 401 -9.18 -14.24 24.06
CA THR A 401 -9.27 -12.77 23.99
C THR A 401 -7.98 -12.20 23.40
N ASP A 402 -6.82 -12.61 23.92
CA ASP A 402 -5.51 -12.22 23.40
C ASP A 402 -5.29 -12.59 21.92
N ALA A 403 -5.81 -13.76 21.49
CA ALA A 403 -5.66 -14.23 20.11
C ALA A 403 -6.59 -13.52 19.12
N LEU A 404 -7.75 -13.04 19.58
CA LEU A 404 -8.77 -12.37 18.77
C LEU A 404 -8.53 -10.86 18.61
N ASP A 405 -7.81 -10.25 19.55
CA ASP A 405 -7.73 -8.80 19.71
C ASP A 405 -7.18 -8.03 18.52
N ILE A 406 -6.49 -8.69 17.59
CA ILE A 406 -5.90 -8.01 16.45
C ILE A 406 -6.91 -7.87 15.29
N TYR A 407 -7.51 -8.98 14.85
CA TYR A 407 -8.23 -9.03 13.56
C TYR A 407 -9.74 -9.10 13.71
N VAL A 408 -10.25 -9.86 14.68
CA VAL A 408 -11.70 -9.96 14.90
C VAL A 408 -12.24 -8.63 15.43
N VAL A 409 -11.48 -7.93 16.27
CA VAL A 409 -11.81 -6.57 16.71
C VAL A 409 -11.95 -5.61 15.54
N ALA A 410 -11.10 -5.70 14.51
CA ALA A 410 -11.20 -4.87 13.32
C ALA A 410 -12.55 -5.07 12.61
N VAL A 411 -12.95 -6.33 12.45
CA VAL A 411 -14.23 -6.70 11.83
C VAL A 411 -15.40 -6.21 12.68
N GLU A 412 -15.39 -6.51 13.97
CA GLU A 412 -16.42 -6.08 14.92
C GLU A 412 -16.58 -4.55 14.91
N MET A 413 -15.48 -3.80 14.98
CA MET A 413 -15.49 -2.34 14.94
C MET A 413 -16.00 -1.79 13.60
N ALA A 414 -15.62 -2.40 12.48
CA ALA A 414 -16.08 -1.96 11.17
C ALA A 414 -17.61 -2.10 11.04
N PHE A 415 -18.19 -3.23 11.48
CA PHE A 415 -19.64 -3.38 11.54
C PHE A 415 -20.26 -2.37 12.50
N LYS A 416 -19.79 -2.29 13.74
CA LYS A 416 -20.34 -1.40 14.77
C LYS A 416 -20.35 0.08 14.37
N SER A 417 -19.33 0.52 13.63
CA SER A 417 -19.22 1.91 13.16
C SER A 417 -20.17 2.27 12.01
N CYS A 418 -20.69 1.27 11.29
CA CYS A 418 -21.49 1.45 10.08
C CYS A 418 -22.94 0.99 10.22
N LEU A 419 -23.23 0.20 11.25
CA LEU A 419 -24.57 -0.30 11.57
C LEU A 419 -25.27 0.60 12.59
N HIS A 420 -26.58 0.42 12.73
CA HIS A 420 -27.35 1.13 13.75
C HIS A 420 -26.97 0.61 15.15
N PRO A 421 -26.96 1.45 16.21
CA PRO A 421 -26.60 1.01 17.56
C PRO A 421 -27.48 -0.11 18.15
N THR A 422 -28.64 -0.38 17.54
CA THR A 422 -29.56 -1.46 17.93
C THR A 422 -29.38 -2.74 17.11
N ASP A 423 -28.56 -2.71 16.06
CA ASP A 423 -28.21 -3.91 15.31
C ASP A 423 -27.36 -4.83 16.22
N PRO A 424 -27.52 -6.16 16.14
CA PRO A 424 -26.76 -7.09 16.96
C PRO A 424 -25.25 -7.02 16.66
N ASP A 425 -24.43 -7.45 17.63
CA ASP A 425 -22.99 -7.60 17.41
C ASP A 425 -22.69 -8.91 16.64
N LEU A 426 -21.57 -8.92 15.91
CA LEU A 426 -21.07 -10.11 15.21
C LEU A 426 -20.81 -11.26 16.22
N PRO A 427 -21.48 -12.42 16.11
CA PRO A 427 -21.53 -13.42 17.18
C PRO A 427 -20.27 -14.31 17.30
N VAL A 428 -19.11 -13.87 16.82
CA VAL A 428 -17.86 -14.66 16.81
C VAL A 428 -17.26 -14.78 18.20
N ARG A 429 -17.07 -13.64 18.88
CA ARG A 429 -16.44 -13.60 20.21
C ARG A 429 -17.29 -14.33 21.24
N ALA A 430 -18.61 -14.11 21.22
CA ALA A 430 -19.56 -14.79 22.09
C ALA A 430 -19.48 -16.32 21.91
N ALA A 431 -19.52 -16.81 20.66
CA ALA A 431 -19.45 -18.24 20.36
C ALA A 431 -18.14 -18.89 20.85
N LEU A 432 -16.99 -18.23 20.66
CA LEU A 432 -15.71 -18.75 21.14
C LEU A 432 -15.61 -18.78 22.67
N ILE A 433 -16.11 -17.74 23.35
CA ILE A 433 -16.12 -17.69 24.81
C ILE A 433 -17.06 -18.75 25.38
N GLU A 434 -18.23 -18.95 24.78
CA GLU A 434 -19.17 -19.97 25.19
C GLU A 434 -18.58 -21.38 25.00
N ALA A 435 -17.85 -21.60 23.91
CA ALA A 435 -17.18 -22.87 23.65
C ALA A 435 -15.99 -23.16 24.59
N CYS A 436 -15.50 -22.16 25.34
CA CYS A 436 -14.54 -22.36 26.43
C CYS A 436 -15.16 -23.00 27.68
N ALA A 437 -16.49 -23.12 27.77
CA ALA A 437 -17.11 -23.77 28.91
C ALA A 437 -16.62 -25.22 29.05
N ASN A 438 -16.41 -25.65 30.30
CA ASN A 438 -15.82 -26.96 30.61
C ASN A 438 -16.65 -28.14 30.08
N ASP A 439 -17.97 -27.95 29.94
CA ASP A 439 -18.96 -28.90 29.44
C ASP A 439 -19.22 -28.78 27.93
N SER A 440 -18.58 -27.84 27.23
CA SER A 440 -18.77 -27.67 25.80
C SER A 440 -18.31 -28.90 25.03
N SER A 441 -19.19 -29.45 24.18
CA SER A 441 -18.88 -30.57 23.30
C SER A 441 -17.77 -30.21 22.31
N GLU A 442 -17.02 -31.21 21.84
CA GLU A 442 -16.02 -31.05 20.78
C GLU A 442 -16.65 -30.44 19.52
N LEU A 443 -17.88 -30.84 19.20
CA LEU A 443 -18.66 -30.31 18.09
C LEU A 443 -18.86 -28.79 18.20
N LYS A 444 -19.26 -28.31 19.38
CA LYS A 444 -19.47 -26.88 19.65
C LYS A 444 -18.16 -26.09 19.60
N ARG A 445 -17.06 -26.67 20.08
CA ARG A 445 -15.72 -26.06 19.96
C ARG A 445 -15.26 -25.96 18.50
N MET A 446 -15.46 -27.02 17.72
CA MET A 446 -15.12 -27.05 16.30
C MET A 446 -15.93 -26.03 15.50
N ASP A 447 -17.22 -25.88 15.81
CA ASP A 447 -18.11 -24.93 15.17
C ASP A 447 -17.76 -23.47 15.52
N ALA A 448 -17.44 -23.16 16.79
CA ALA A 448 -16.99 -21.83 17.17
C ALA A 448 -15.67 -21.42 16.50
N VAL A 449 -14.72 -22.36 16.34
CA VAL A 449 -13.48 -22.13 15.57
C VAL A 449 -13.81 -21.83 14.10
N GLN A 450 -14.75 -22.57 13.51
CA GLN A 450 -15.17 -22.39 12.12
C GLN A 450 -15.88 -21.04 11.90
N ALA A 451 -16.68 -20.59 12.87
CA ALA A 451 -17.27 -19.26 12.88
C ALA A 451 -16.20 -18.15 12.86
N ALA A 452 -15.15 -18.30 13.67
CA ALA A 452 -14.00 -17.39 13.67
C ALA A 452 -13.25 -17.38 12.33
N PHE A 453 -13.12 -18.55 11.69
CA PHE A 453 -12.47 -18.68 10.38
C PHE A 453 -13.28 -17.99 9.28
N THR A 454 -14.61 -18.06 9.36
CA THR A 454 -15.51 -17.36 8.44
C THR A 454 -15.32 -15.84 8.55
N ALA A 455 -15.29 -15.29 9.76
CA ALA A 455 -15.09 -13.84 9.97
C ALA A 455 -13.70 -13.36 9.53
N LEU A 456 -12.65 -14.17 9.73
CA LEU A 456 -11.31 -13.82 9.26
C LEU A 456 -11.17 -13.95 7.74
N SER A 457 -11.92 -14.86 7.12
CA SER A 457 -12.01 -14.96 5.66
C SER A 457 -12.70 -13.74 5.05
N PHE A 458 -13.69 -13.16 5.75
CA PHE A 458 -14.28 -11.87 5.40
C PHE A 458 -13.24 -10.74 5.45
N PHE A 459 -12.46 -10.66 6.54
CA PHE A 459 -11.36 -9.70 6.62
C PHE A 459 -10.34 -9.87 5.49
N GLN A 460 -9.89 -11.11 5.24
CA GLN A 460 -8.95 -11.43 4.15
C GLN A 460 -9.51 -11.06 2.78
N ALA A 461 -10.80 -11.28 2.52
CA ALA A 461 -11.45 -10.86 1.28
C ALA A 461 -11.49 -9.32 1.12
N ALA A 462 -11.63 -8.58 2.23
CA ALA A 462 -11.56 -7.12 2.21
C ALA A 462 -10.14 -6.59 1.90
N ILE A 463 -9.10 -7.21 2.48
CA ILE A 463 -7.71 -6.78 2.28
C ILE A 463 -7.02 -7.45 1.06
N ASP A 464 -7.69 -8.41 0.40
CA ASP A 464 -7.24 -9.05 -0.86
C ASP A 464 -6.81 -8.00 -1.90
N ARG A 465 -7.41 -6.81 -1.88
CA ARG A 465 -7.04 -5.69 -2.76
C ARG A 465 -5.62 -5.17 -2.51
N PHE A 466 -5.17 -5.17 -1.26
CA PHE A 466 -3.79 -4.82 -0.93
C PHE A 466 -2.82 -5.87 -1.52
N ASP A 467 -3.19 -7.15 -1.43
CA ASP A 467 -2.41 -8.23 -2.05
C ASP A 467 -2.35 -8.05 -3.58
N ARG A 468 -3.43 -7.60 -4.22
CA ARG A 468 -3.46 -7.28 -5.65
C ARG A 468 -2.56 -6.10 -6.02
N PHE A 469 -2.54 -5.04 -5.22
CA PHE A 469 -1.60 -3.93 -5.39
C PHE A 469 -0.14 -4.45 -5.38
N CYS A 470 0.14 -5.44 -4.54
CA CYS A 470 1.45 -6.08 -4.47
C CYS A 470 1.78 -7.00 -5.63
N GLN A 471 0.76 -7.63 -6.23
CA GLN A 471 0.92 -8.50 -7.40
C GLN A 471 0.94 -7.73 -8.73
N ALA A 472 0.40 -6.52 -8.79
CA ALA A 472 0.36 -5.74 -10.01
C ALA A 472 1.77 -5.27 -10.41
N ASP A 473 2.24 -5.62 -11.61
CA ASP A 473 3.50 -5.10 -12.17
C ASP A 473 3.40 -3.62 -12.63
N CYS A 474 2.20 -3.04 -12.48
CA CYS A 474 1.72 -1.83 -13.17
C CYS A 474 2.49 -0.51 -13.02
N PRO A 475 3.37 -0.28 -12.03
CA PRO A 475 4.18 0.93 -12.09
C PRO A 475 5.53 0.67 -12.77
N HIS A 476 6.21 -0.42 -12.41
CA HIS A 476 7.65 -0.53 -12.64
C HIS A 476 7.98 -0.95 -14.08
N GLU A 477 7.29 -1.96 -14.60
CA GLU A 477 7.65 -2.51 -15.92
C GLU A 477 7.12 -1.64 -17.06
N ALA A 478 5.93 -1.05 -16.90
CA ALA A 478 5.42 -0.03 -17.81
C ALA A 478 6.31 1.23 -17.84
N LEU A 479 6.82 1.68 -16.68
CA LEU A 479 7.83 2.75 -16.63
C LEU A 479 9.12 2.37 -17.32
N LEU A 480 9.67 1.18 -17.06
CA LEU A 480 10.87 0.70 -17.74
C LEU A 480 10.67 0.62 -19.25
N GLN A 481 9.48 0.21 -19.71
CA GLN A 481 9.13 0.19 -21.12
C GLN A 481 8.98 1.58 -21.72
N ILE A 482 8.35 2.54 -21.03
CA ILE A 482 8.24 3.94 -21.47
C ILE A 482 9.62 4.62 -21.51
N LEU A 483 10.47 4.37 -20.51
CA LEU A 483 11.86 4.85 -20.48
C LEU A 483 12.71 4.20 -21.58
N LYS A 484 12.45 2.95 -21.94
CA LYS A 484 13.09 2.27 -23.06
C LYS A 484 12.58 2.76 -24.42
N SER A 485 11.29 3.06 -24.55
CA SER A 485 10.69 3.54 -25.81
C SER A 485 10.98 5.02 -26.07
N THR A 486 11.19 5.83 -25.03
CA THR A 486 11.67 7.22 -25.16
C THR A 486 13.18 7.33 -25.39
N LYS A 487 13.95 6.24 -25.28
CA LYS A 487 15.36 6.18 -25.74
C LYS A 487 15.51 6.07 -27.26
N GLY A 488 14.41 5.87 -28.00
CA GLY A 488 14.42 5.64 -29.45
C GLY A 488 13.72 6.71 -30.29
N LYS A 489 13.45 7.91 -29.75
CA LYS A 489 12.92 9.06 -30.50
C LYS A 489 13.78 10.29 -30.29
#